data_AF-A0A3P7RQW9-F1
#
_entry.id   AF-A0A3P7RQW9-F1
#
_cell.length_a   1.000
_cell.length_b   1.000
_cell.length_c   1.000
_cell.angle_alpha   90.00
_cell.angle_beta   90.00
_cell.angle_gamma   90.00
#
_symmetry.space_group_name_H-M   'P 1'
#
loop_
_entity.id
_entity.type
_entity.pdbx_description
1 polymer ?
#
loop_
_entity_poly.entity_id
_entity_poly.type
_entity_poly.pdbx_seq_one_letter_code
_entity_poly.pdbx_strand_id
1 'polypeptide(L)'
;MAPNHAVVHGNLACVYYEQNLIDLAIETYKRAIELQPNFPDAYCNLANALKEKGKVSEAEEYYNTALRLCPTHADSLNNLANIKREQGRAEEAIRLYVRALEIYPEFAVAHSNLASMLQLQGKLQEALRHYREAIRISPTILKDGGNLAEAINSYKTALKLKPNFPDAFCNLAHCMQIVCDWTDYKERMKKLVSIVQEQLDSNRLPSVHPHHSMLYPLSHSQRKRVAGKHASLCLEKVALLHHPPFRFPKRQPGQRLRIGYVSSDFCNHPTSHLMQSLPGMHDRNKVEIFCYSLSADDGTTFRAKVSREAEHFIDLSTVQCHGKAAERIAADGIHILLNMNGYTKGARNEIFALKPAPIQAMWLGYPGTSGSTFMDFIITDAVTSPLALAAQYSEKLAYMPKTFFIGDHAQMFPHLRNRVIIESAEEVASGRRTTDNCMVA
;
A
#
# COMPACT_ATOMS: atom_id res chain seq x y z
N MET A 1 25.72 -17.22 -12.76
CA MET A 1 24.26 -17.40 -12.53
C MET A 1 23.64 -17.75 -13.87
N ALA A 2 22.91 -18.86 -13.97
CA ALA A 2 22.45 -19.38 -15.26
C ALA A 2 21.25 -18.58 -15.82
N PRO A 3 21.28 -18.13 -17.09
CA PRO A 3 20.27 -17.26 -17.71
C PRO A 3 18.93 -17.93 -18.11
N ASN A 4 18.57 -19.10 -17.56
CA ASN A 4 17.47 -19.95 -18.06
C ASN A 4 16.36 -20.20 -17.01
N HIS A 5 15.81 -19.17 -16.37
CA HIS A 5 14.72 -19.35 -15.41
C HIS A 5 13.41 -18.77 -15.97
N ALA A 6 12.41 -19.63 -16.23
CA ALA A 6 11.10 -19.23 -16.76
C ALA A 6 10.42 -18.12 -15.93
N VAL A 7 10.58 -18.15 -14.60
CA VAL A 7 10.08 -17.12 -13.69
C VAL A 7 10.69 -15.74 -13.96
N VAL A 8 11.98 -15.67 -14.31
CA VAL A 8 12.65 -14.38 -14.61
C VAL A 8 12.08 -13.78 -15.90
N HIS A 9 11.86 -14.61 -16.92
CA HIS A 9 11.18 -14.17 -18.14
C HIS A 9 9.73 -13.76 -17.86
N GLY A 10 9.00 -14.50 -17.01
CA GLY A 10 7.64 -14.13 -16.60
C GLY A 10 7.58 -12.76 -15.91
N ASN A 11 8.49 -12.50 -14.97
CA ASN A 11 8.57 -11.21 -14.26
C ASN A 11 9.01 -10.08 -15.20
N LEU A 12 9.98 -10.31 -16.09
CA LEU A 12 10.39 -9.33 -17.10
C LEU A 12 9.24 -8.97 -18.05
N ALA A 13 8.46 -9.97 -18.46
CA ALA A 13 7.29 -9.76 -19.30
C ALA A 13 6.22 -8.91 -18.59
N CYS A 14 6.03 -9.08 -17.27
CA CYS A 14 5.16 -8.20 -16.48
C CYS A 14 5.64 -6.75 -16.51
N VAL A 15 6.95 -6.51 -16.40
CA VAL A 15 7.51 -5.14 -16.50
C VAL A 15 7.25 -4.53 -17.88
N TYR A 16 7.44 -5.30 -18.96
CA TYR A 16 7.11 -4.80 -20.31
C TYR A 16 5.62 -4.53 -20.47
N TYR A 17 4.76 -5.36 -19.89
CA TYR A 17 3.32 -5.17 -19.90
C TYR A 17 2.93 -3.87 -19.18
N GLU A 18 3.48 -3.61 -17.99
CA GLU A 18 3.25 -2.37 -17.23
C GLU A 18 3.75 -1.11 -17.95
N GLN A 19 4.80 -1.24 -18.77
CA GLN A 19 5.32 -0.16 -19.61
C GLN A 19 4.54 0.03 -20.94
N ASN A 20 3.44 -0.71 -21.12
CA ASN A 20 2.63 -0.72 -22.35
C ASN A 20 3.40 -1.21 -23.60
N LEU A 21 4.48 -1.97 -23.41
CA LEU A 21 5.25 -2.62 -24.46
C LEU A 21 4.68 -4.02 -24.72
N ILE A 22 3.43 -4.07 -25.16
CA ILE A 22 2.61 -5.29 -25.21
C ILE A 22 3.22 -6.39 -26.10
N ASP A 23 3.82 -6.02 -27.23
CA ASP A 23 4.45 -6.99 -28.13
C ASP A 23 5.66 -7.68 -27.51
N LEU A 24 6.51 -6.91 -26.82
CA LEU A 24 7.66 -7.45 -26.07
C LEU A 24 7.20 -8.32 -24.90
N ALA A 25 6.12 -7.93 -24.21
CA ALA A 25 5.53 -8.73 -23.14
C ALA A 25 5.06 -10.09 -23.67
N ILE A 26 4.33 -10.12 -24.80
CA ILE A 26 3.85 -11.37 -25.43
C ILE A 26 5.02 -12.30 -25.79
N GLU A 27 6.04 -11.78 -26.47
CA GLU A 27 7.22 -12.58 -26.85
C GLU A 27 7.93 -13.14 -25.63
N THR A 28 8.07 -12.33 -24.58
CA THR A 28 8.77 -12.71 -23.35
C THR A 28 7.97 -13.74 -22.55
N TYR A 29 6.63 -13.63 -22.49
CA TYR A 29 5.78 -14.66 -21.88
C TYR A 29 5.83 -15.98 -22.64
N LYS A 30 5.83 -15.95 -23.99
CA LYS A 30 6.01 -17.16 -24.80
C LYS A 30 7.34 -17.83 -24.48
N ARG A 31 8.41 -17.05 -24.31
CA ARG A 31 9.72 -17.59 -23.91
C ARG A 31 9.69 -18.22 -22.52
N ALA A 32 8.97 -17.62 -21.57
CA ALA A 32 8.78 -18.20 -20.24
C ALA A 32 8.07 -19.58 -20.32
N ILE A 33 7.06 -19.69 -21.18
CA ILE A 33 6.32 -20.94 -21.41
C ILE A 33 7.17 -22.00 -22.11
N GLU A 34 8.00 -21.63 -23.08
CA GLU A 34 8.93 -22.56 -23.74
C GLU A 34 9.93 -23.15 -22.74
N LEU A 35 10.41 -22.34 -21.80
CA LEU A 35 11.33 -22.77 -20.75
C LEU A 35 10.62 -23.62 -19.69
N GLN A 36 9.34 -23.35 -19.41
CA GLN A 36 8.53 -24.10 -18.45
C GLN A 36 7.09 -24.27 -18.95
N PRO A 37 6.77 -25.38 -19.63
CA PRO A 37 5.43 -25.60 -20.18
C PRO A 37 4.32 -25.78 -19.14
N ASN A 38 4.66 -26.09 -17.89
CA ASN A 38 3.72 -26.18 -16.76
C ASN A 38 3.82 -24.92 -15.88
N PHE A 39 3.40 -23.77 -16.42
CA PHE A 39 3.45 -22.48 -15.74
C PHE A 39 2.13 -21.69 -15.91
N PRO A 40 1.08 -22.01 -15.12
CA PRO A 40 -0.27 -21.44 -15.28
C PRO A 40 -0.31 -19.90 -15.28
N ASP A 41 0.47 -19.24 -14.41
CA ASP A 41 0.53 -17.77 -14.34
C ASP A 41 1.04 -17.16 -15.64
N ALA A 42 2.04 -17.76 -16.28
CA ALA A 42 2.58 -17.26 -17.55
C ALA A 42 1.55 -17.38 -18.69
N TYR A 43 0.75 -18.46 -18.71
CA TYR A 43 -0.36 -18.58 -19.66
C TYR A 43 -1.47 -17.57 -19.39
N CYS A 44 -1.83 -17.33 -18.12
CA CYS A 44 -2.80 -16.31 -17.72
C CYS A 44 -2.34 -14.91 -18.16
N ASN A 45 -1.08 -14.57 -17.89
CA ASN A 45 -0.53 -13.25 -18.22
C ASN A 45 -0.31 -13.06 -19.73
N LEU A 46 0.08 -14.10 -20.46
CA LEU A 46 0.08 -14.08 -21.93
C LEU A 46 -1.33 -13.82 -22.48
N ALA A 47 -2.35 -14.47 -21.92
CA ALA A 47 -3.73 -14.27 -22.32
C ALA A 47 -4.21 -12.84 -22.03
N ASN A 48 -3.81 -12.24 -20.89
CA ASN A 48 -4.06 -10.82 -20.61
C ASN A 48 -3.46 -9.92 -21.71
N ALA A 49 -2.19 -10.13 -22.07
CA ALA A 49 -1.50 -9.36 -23.12
C ALA A 49 -2.12 -9.53 -24.52
N LEU A 50 -2.57 -10.74 -24.86
CA LEU A 50 -3.27 -10.98 -26.13
C LEU A 50 -4.65 -10.33 -26.16
N LYS A 51 -5.37 -10.32 -25.02
CA LYS A 51 -6.66 -9.63 -24.90
C LYS A 51 -6.49 -8.11 -25.12
N GLU A 52 -5.48 -7.49 -24.51
CA GLU A 52 -5.16 -6.07 -24.73
C GLU A 52 -4.86 -5.75 -26.21
N LYS A 53 -4.23 -6.69 -26.93
CA LYS A 53 -3.98 -6.59 -28.37
C LYS A 53 -5.22 -6.86 -29.25
N GLY A 54 -6.39 -7.09 -28.64
CA GLY A 54 -7.64 -7.42 -29.33
C GLY A 54 -7.73 -8.87 -29.84
N LYS A 55 -6.75 -9.73 -29.52
CA LYS A 55 -6.71 -11.15 -29.92
C LYS A 55 -7.48 -12.02 -28.92
N VAL A 56 -8.78 -11.74 -28.78
CA VAL A 56 -9.62 -12.33 -27.73
C VAL A 56 -9.74 -13.87 -27.84
N SER A 57 -9.84 -14.40 -29.06
CA SER A 57 -9.93 -15.87 -29.27
C SER A 57 -8.66 -16.59 -28.83
N GLU A 58 -7.48 -16.05 -29.15
CA GLU A 58 -6.19 -16.61 -28.70
C GLU A 58 -6.08 -16.53 -27.17
N ALA A 59 -6.50 -15.40 -26.57
CA ALA A 59 -6.51 -15.24 -25.12
C ALA A 59 -7.39 -16.30 -24.43
N GLU A 60 -8.58 -16.59 -24.97
CA GLU A 60 -9.48 -17.62 -24.45
C GLU A 60 -8.81 -19.01 -24.45
N GLU A 61 -8.09 -19.39 -25.51
CA GLU A 61 -7.35 -20.65 -25.58
C GLU A 61 -6.25 -20.76 -24.52
N TYR A 62 -5.54 -19.65 -24.26
CA TYR A 62 -4.48 -19.62 -23.25
C TYR A 62 -5.02 -19.61 -21.82
N TYR A 63 -6.14 -18.94 -21.53
CA TYR A 63 -6.82 -19.11 -20.22
C TYR A 63 -7.27 -20.55 -20.01
N ASN A 64 -7.85 -21.18 -21.03
CA ASN A 64 -8.26 -22.59 -20.95
C ASN A 64 -7.04 -23.50 -20.73
N THR A 65 -5.89 -23.19 -21.33
CA THR A 65 -4.64 -23.92 -21.08
C THR A 65 -4.16 -23.75 -19.64
N ALA A 66 -4.17 -22.53 -19.11
CA ALA A 66 -3.86 -22.28 -17.70
C ALA A 66 -4.77 -23.10 -16.77
N LEU A 67 -6.06 -23.19 -17.08
CA LEU A 67 -7.04 -23.95 -16.29
C LEU A 67 -6.93 -25.48 -16.47
N ARG A 68 -6.42 -25.97 -17.61
CA ARG A 68 -6.07 -27.39 -17.77
C ARG A 68 -4.88 -27.77 -16.89
N LEU A 69 -3.90 -26.87 -16.77
CA LEU A 69 -2.72 -27.08 -15.92
C LEU A 69 -3.04 -26.90 -14.43
N CYS A 70 -3.87 -25.91 -14.10
CA CYS A 70 -4.31 -25.62 -12.74
C CYS A 70 -5.81 -25.28 -12.71
N PRO A 71 -6.70 -26.27 -12.49
CA PRO A 71 -8.16 -26.06 -12.44
C PRO A 71 -8.63 -25.14 -11.30
N THR A 72 -7.74 -24.84 -10.35
CA THR A 72 -7.97 -23.94 -9.21
C THR A 72 -7.33 -22.57 -9.40
N HIS A 73 -6.95 -22.18 -10.62
CA HIS A 73 -6.36 -20.88 -10.89
C HIS A 73 -7.43 -19.77 -10.94
N ALA A 74 -7.66 -19.10 -9.81
CA ALA A 74 -8.75 -18.14 -9.64
C ALA A 74 -8.72 -16.97 -10.64
N ASP A 75 -7.54 -16.39 -10.91
CA ASP A 75 -7.40 -15.29 -11.87
C ASP A 75 -7.80 -15.69 -13.29
N SER A 76 -7.40 -16.90 -13.74
CA SER A 76 -7.80 -17.40 -15.05
C SER A 76 -9.30 -17.67 -15.14
N LEU A 77 -9.93 -18.14 -14.06
CA LEU A 77 -11.39 -18.30 -13.99
C LEU A 77 -12.11 -16.96 -14.11
N ASN A 78 -11.65 -15.95 -13.36
CA ASN A 78 -12.21 -14.59 -13.42
C ASN A 78 -12.03 -13.94 -14.80
N ASN A 79 -10.84 -14.06 -15.41
CA ASN A 79 -10.56 -13.42 -16.69
C ASN A 79 -11.25 -14.14 -17.86
N LEU A 80 -11.36 -15.47 -17.81
CA LEU A 80 -12.19 -16.22 -18.75
C LEU A 80 -13.67 -15.83 -18.61
N ALA A 81 -14.17 -15.66 -17.39
CA ALA A 81 -15.54 -15.21 -17.15
C ALA A 81 -15.81 -13.82 -17.77
N ASN A 82 -14.85 -12.91 -17.73
CA ASN A 82 -14.93 -11.61 -18.40
C ASN A 82 -15.12 -11.77 -19.91
N ILE A 83 -14.36 -12.66 -20.56
CA ILE A 83 -14.51 -12.97 -21.99
C ILE A 83 -15.89 -13.55 -22.28
N LYS A 84 -16.37 -14.51 -21.49
CA LYS A 84 -17.71 -15.10 -21.67
C LYS A 84 -18.80 -14.04 -21.55
N ARG A 85 -18.67 -13.12 -20.59
CA ARG A 85 -19.58 -11.97 -20.43
C ARG A 85 -19.59 -11.09 -21.68
N GLU A 86 -18.42 -10.72 -22.19
CA GLU A 86 -18.28 -9.87 -23.39
C GLU A 86 -18.87 -10.54 -24.65
N GLN A 87 -18.83 -11.87 -24.72
CA GLN A 87 -19.47 -12.67 -25.77
C GLN A 87 -20.98 -12.90 -25.57
N GLY A 88 -21.58 -12.30 -24.55
CA GLY A 88 -23.01 -12.45 -24.23
C GLY A 88 -23.39 -13.78 -23.55
N ARG A 89 -22.40 -14.61 -23.17
CA ARG A 89 -22.60 -15.90 -22.48
C ARG A 89 -22.71 -15.70 -20.96
N ALA A 90 -23.79 -15.04 -20.53
CA ALA A 90 -23.95 -14.55 -19.16
C ALA A 90 -23.94 -15.65 -18.09
N GLU A 91 -24.62 -16.77 -18.32
CA GLU A 91 -24.71 -17.88 -17.36
C GLU A 91 -23.38 -18.60 -17.21
N GLU A 92 -22.60 -18.69 -18.29
CA GLU A 92 -21.25 -19.28 -18.26
C GLU A 92 -20.30 -18.38 -17.47
N ALA A 93 -20.36 -17.07 -17.68
CA ALA A 93 -19.59 -16.09 -16.91
C ALA A 93 -19.88 -16.17 -15.41
N ILE A 94 -21.17 -16.22 -15.02
CA ILE A 94 -21.57 -16.33 -13.60
C ILE A 94 -21.00 -17.60 -12.96
N ARG A 95 -21.10 -18.76 -13.63
CA ARG A 95 -20.54 -20.01 -13.10
C ARG A 95 -19.04 -19.91 -12.87
N LEU A 96 -18.30 -19.28 -13.79
CA LEU A 96 -16.86 -19.09 -13.67
C LEU A 96 -16.49 -18.12 -12.53
N TYR A 97 -17.22 -17.01 -12.35
CA TYR A 97 -16.99 -16.12 -11.21
C TYR A 97 -17.28 -16.80 -9.88
N VAL A 98 -18.38 -17.55 -9.77
CA VAL A 98 -18.72 -18.31 -8.56
C VAL A 98 -17.61 -19.30 -8.25
N ARG A 99 -17.13 -20.06 -9.24
CA ARG A 99 -16.03 -21.00 -9.05
C ARG A 99 -14.73 -20.31 -8.62
N ALA A 100 -14.42 -19.14 -9.18
CA ALA A 100 -13.27 -18.35 -8.74
C ALA A 100 -13.39 -17.96 -7.25
N LEU A 101 -14.60 -17.61 -6.79
CA LEU A 101 -14.89 -17.26 -5.40
C LEU A 101 -14.98 -18.46 -4.45
N GLU A 102 -15.34 -19.64 -4.94
CA GLU A 102 -15.25 -20.89 -4.16
C GLU A 102 -13.79 -21.23 -3.84
N ILE A 103 -12.88 -20.96 -4.79
CA ILE A 103 -11.45 -21.21 -4.63
C ILE A 103 -10.77 -20.10 -3.83
N TYR A 104 -11.10 -18.84 -4.13
CA TYR A 104 -10.57 -17.67 -3.44
C TYR A 104 -11.71 -16.75 -2.98
N PRO A 105 -12.28 -17.00 -1.78
CA PRO A 105 -13.40 -16.22 -1.25
C PRO A 105 -13.08 -14.74 -1.01
N GLU A 106 -11.81 -14.39 -0.80
CA GLU A 106 -11.37 -13.00 -0.62
C GLU A 106 -10.97 -12.35 -1.98
N PHE A 107 -11.54 -12.82 -3.10
CA PHE A 107 -11.27 -12.24 -4.42
C PHE A 107 -12.21 -11.06 -4.74
N ALA A 108 -11.83 -9.86 -4.31
CA ALA A 108 -12.65 -8.66 -4.44
C ALA A 108 -13.10 -8.35 -5.88
N VAL A 109 -12.22 -8.53 -6.87
CA VAL A 109 -12.54 -8.28 -8.29
C VAL A 109 -13.61 -9.25 -8.80
N ALA A 110 -13.49 -10.54 -8.48
CA ALA A 110 -14.48 -11.55 -8.85
C ALA A 110 -15.84 -11.28 -8.16
N HIS A 111 -15.84 -10.79 -6.92
CA HIS A 111 -17.07 -10.33 -6.26
C HIS A 111 -17.74 -9.15 -7.00
N SER A 112 -16.97 -8.15 -7.44
CA SER A 112 -17.50 -7.02 -8.21
C SER A 112 -18.05 -7.43 -9.57
N ASN A 113 -17.33 -8.31 -10.27
CA ASN A 113 -17.73 -8.81 -11.58
C ASN A 113 -19.00 -9.67 -11.49
N LEU A 114 -19.08 -10.56 -10.49
CA LEU A 114 -20.28 -11.34 -10.22
C LEU A 114 -21.46 -10.45 -9.85
N ALA A 115 -21.26 -9.44 -8.99
CA ALA A 115 -22.29 -8.50 -8.60
C ALA A 115 -22.90 -7.78 -9.83
N SER A 116 -22.04 -7.36 -10.76
CA SER A 116 -22.45 -6.70 -12.00
C SER A 116 -23.30 -7.62 -12.88
N MET A 117 -22.95 -8.91 -12.99
CA MET A 117 -23.73 -9.89 -13.74
C MET A 117 -25.10 -10.19 -13.10
N LEU A 118 -25.14 -10.34 -11.78
CA LEU A 118 -26.38 -10.56 -11.04
C LEU A 118 -27.33 -9.37 -11.13
N GLN A 119 -26.78 -8.15 -11.16
CA GLN A 119 -27.56 -6.95 -11.38
C GLN A 119 -28.23 -6.94 -12.76
N LEU A 120 -27.50 -7.31 -13.83
CA LEU A 120 -28.06 -7.41 -15.18
C LEU A 120 -29.20 -8.45 -15.25
N GLN A 121 -29.15 -9.49 -14.42
CA GLN A 121 -30.23 -10.48 -14.27
C GLN A 121 -31.38 -10.02 -13.34
N GLY A 122 -31.34 -8.80 -12.79
CA GLY A 122 -32.35 -8.30 -11.86
C GLY A 122 -32.25 -8.87 -10.44
N LYS A 123 -31.22 -9.65 -10.11
CA LYS A 123 -30.98 -10.24 -8.78
C LYS A 123 -30.29 -9.23 -7.85
N LEU A 124 -31.00 -8.13 -7.58
CA LEU A 124 -30.43 -6.94 -6.94
C LEU A 124 -29.90 -7.19 -5.50
N GLN A 125 -30.55 -8.06 -4.72
CA GLN A 125 -30.10 -8.37 -3.35
C GLN A 125 -28.79 -9.16 -3.32
N GLU A 126 -28.65 -10.14 -4.21
CA GLU A 126 -27.41 -10.92 -4.34
C GLU A 126 -26.27 -10.05 -4.87
N ALA A 127 -26.54 -9.21 -5.86
CA ALA A 127 -25.59 -8.23 -6.37
C ALA A 127 -25.09 -7.29 -5.26
N LEU A 128 -26.01 -6.77 -4.44
CA LEU A 128 -25.65 -5.89 -3.31
C LEU A 128 -24.78 -6.60 -2.28
N ARG A 129 -25.04 -7.88 -1.98
CA ARG A 129 -24.20 -8.69 -1.09
C ARG A 129 -22.78 -8.80 -1.63
N HIS A 130 -22.63 -9.10 -2.92
CA HIS A 130 -21.32 -9.23 -3.54
C HIS A 130 -20.58 -7.90 -3.69
N TYR A 131 -21.26 -6.79 -3.99
CA TYR A 131 -20.64 -5.47 -3.94
C TYR A 131 -20.17 -5.11 -2.53
N ARG A 132 -20.93 -5.48 -1.48
CA ARG A 132 -20.49 -5.29 -0.09
C ARG A 132 -19.26 -6.12 0.24
N GLU A 133 -19.22 -7.38 -0.19
CA GLU A 133 -18.03 -8.22 0.01
C GLU A 133 -16.82 -7.67 -0.75
N ALA A 134 -16.96 -7.29 -2.03
CA ALA A 134 -15.87 -6.67 -2.79
C ALA A 134 -15.27 -5.45 -2.07
N ILE A 135 -16.15 -4.59 -1.54
CA ILE A 135 -15.77 -3.38 -0.81
C ILE A 135 -15.18 -3.71 0.57
N ARG A 136 -15.71 -4.73 1.28
CA ARG A 136 -15.20 -5.19 2.58
C ARG A 136 -13.80 -5.78 2.45
N ILE A 137 -13.64 -6.70 1.49
CA ILE A 137 -12.42 -7.47 1.26
C ILE A 137 -11.28 -6.55 0.82
N SER A 138 -11.58 -5.62 -0.10
CA SER A 138 -10.56 -4.65 -0.49
C SER A 138 -11.16 -3.30 -0.85
N PRO A 139 -11.19 -2.36 0.12
CA PRO A 139 -11.52 -0.96 -0.15
C PRO A 139 -10.55 -0.27 -1.13
N THR A 140 -9.41 -0.91 -1.43
CA THR A 140 -8.26 -0.35 -2.17
C THR A 140 -7.88 -1.07 -3.47
N ILE A 141 -8.12 -2.38 -3.67
CA ILE A 141 -7.65 -3.09 -4.89
C ILE A 141 -8.32 -2.64 -6.19
N LEU A 142 -9.59 -2.22 -6.16
CA LEU A 142 -10.21 -1.58 -7.34
C LEU A 142 -9.42 -0.31 -7.78
N LYS A 143 -8.67 0.32 -6.86
CA LYS A 143 -7.81 1.48 -7.14
C LYS A 143 -6.37 1.08 -7.50
N ASP A 144 -5.82 0.09 -6.81
CA ASP A 144 -4.41 -0.32 -6.93
C ASP A 144 -4.14 -1.27 -8.12
N GLY A 145 -5.18 -1.88 -8.70
CA GLY A 145 -5.08 -2.76 -9.87
C GLY A 145 -5.04 -2.04 -11.22
N GLY A 146 -4.80 -0.71 -11.25
CA GLY A 146 -4.64 0.07 -12.48
C GLY A 146 -5.93 0.43 -13.24
N ASN A 147 -7.08 -0.16 -12.89
CA ASN A 147 -8.34 0.07 -13.60
C ASN A 147 -9.32 1.00 -12.84
N LEU A 148 -8.90 2.26 -12.65
CA LEU A 148 -9.68 3.29 -11.94
C LEU A 148 -11.04 3.57 -12.61
N ALA A 149 -11.15 3.41 -13.93
CA ALA A 149 -12.39 3.62 -14.67
C ALA A 149 -13.47 2.59 -14.29
N GLU A 150 -13.11 1.30 -14.24
CA GLU A 150 -14.03 0.24 -13.81
C GLU A 150 -14.43 0.38 -12.34
N ALA A 151 -13.49 0.79 -11.48
CA ALA A 151 -13.77 1.08 -10.07
C ALA A 151 -14.83 2.18 -9.91
N ILE A 152 -14.64 3.31 -10.61
CA ILE A 152 -15.59 4.43 -10.61
C ILE A 152 -16.97 3.96 -11.07
N ASN A 153 -17.04 3.18 -12.15
CA ASN A 153 -18.32 2.66 -12.66
C ASN A 153 -18.99 1.71 -11.65
N SER A 154 -18.21 0.84 -11.00
CA SER A 154 -18.70 -0.09 -9.99
C SER A 154 -19.28 0.66 -8.78
N TYR A 155 -18.58 1.67 -8.26
CA TYR A 155 -19.10 2.47 -7.15
C TYR A 155 -20.33 3.31 -7.53
N LYS A 156 -20.33 3.92 -8.72
CA LYS A 156 -21.50 4.64 -9.24
C LYS A 156 -22.71 3.71 -9.31
N THR A 157 -22.51 2.48 -9.76
CA THR A 157 -23.55 1.46 -9.85
C THR A 157 -24.05 1.02 -8.47
N ALA A 158 -23.14 0.77 -7.52
CA ALA A 158 -23.50 0.46 -6.14
C ALA A 158 -24.32 1.58 -5.48
N LEU A 159 -24.00 2.85 -5.76
CA LEU A 159 -24.74 4.00 -5.26
C LEU A 159 -26.11 4.19 -5.94
N LYS A 160 -26.26 3.79 -7.20
CA LYS A 160 -27.59 3.72 -7.85
C LYS A 160 -28.49 2.68 -7.18
N LEU A 161 -27.94 1.53 -6.82
CA LEU A 161 -28.68 0.46 -6.14
C LEU A 161 -28.97 0.79 -4.67
N LYS A 162 -28.02 1.42 -3.97
CA LYS A 162 -28.16 1.85 -2.58
C LYS A 162 -27.58 3.26 -2.40
N PRO A 163 -28.40 4.32 -2.49
CA PRO A 163 -27.93 5.71 -2.35
C PRO A 163 -27.28 6.02 -1.00
N ASN A 164 -27.70 5.33 0.07
CA ASN A 164 -27.08 5.40 1.39
C ASN A 164 -26.04 4.27 1.57
N PHE A 165 -24.87 4.43 0.93
CA PHE A 165 -23.75 3.51 1.05
C PHE A 165 -22.43 4.27 1.27
N PRO A 166 -22.10 4.59 2.54
CA PRO A 166 -20.90 5.36 2.92
C PRO A 166 -19.59 4.85 2.32
N ASP A 167 -19.32 3.54 2.38
CA ASP A 167 -18.04 2.97 1.90
C ASP A 167 -17.89 3.14 0.39
N ALA A 168 -18.94 2.84 -0.39
CA ALA A 168 -18.94 3.05 -1.83
C ALA A 168 -18.80 4.55 -2.19
N PHE A 169 -19.44 5.44 -1.43
CA PHE A 169 -19.35 6.87 -1.65
C PHE A 169 -17.94 7.43 -1.39
N CYS A 170 -17.36 7.11 -0.23
CA CYS A 170 -16.02 7.56 0.13
C CYS A 170 -14.95 6.98 -0.81
N ASN A 171 -15.11 5.71 -1.24
CA ASN A 171 -14.19 5.11 -2.20
C ASN A 171 -14.33 5.70 -3.61
N LEU A 172 -15.55 5.99 -4.08
CA LEU A 172 -15.78 6.74 -5.31
C LEU A 172 -15.13 8.13 -5.25
N ALA A 173 -15.36 8.86 -4.16
CA ALA A 173 -14.80 10.20 -3.97
C ALA A 173 -13.27 10.19 -4.06
N HIS A 174 -12.64 9.15 -3.51
CA HIS A 174 -11.20 8.96 -3.62
C HIS A 174 -10.74 8.63 -5.04
N CYS A 175 -11.42 7.72 -5.75
CA CYS A 175 -11.12 7.44 -7.16
C CYS A 175 -11.22 8.70 -8.03
N MET A 176 -12.29 9.50 -7.84
CA MET A 176 -12.47 10.77 -8.53
C MET A 176 -11.37 11.77 -8.18
N GLN A 177 -10.88 11.78 -6.94
CA GLN A 177 -9.74 12.60 -6.53
C GLN A 177 -8.45 12.20 -7.26
N ILE A 178 -8.19 10.90 -7.45
CA ILE A 178 -6.99 10.39 -8.15
C ILE A 178 -6.98 10.83 -9.62
N VAL A 179 -8.12 10.72 -10.32
CA VAL A 179 -8.22 11.07 -11.75
C VAL A 179 -8.54 12.54 -12.01
N CYS A 180 -8.53 13.38 -10.96
CA CYS A 180 -8.89 14.79 -11.01
C CYS A 180 -10.29 15.07 -11.59
N ASP A 181 -11.26 14.17 -11.37
CA ASP A 181 -12.67 14.42 -11.68
C ASP A 181 -13.29 15.28 -10.57
N TRP A 182 -13.41 16.58 -10.85
CA TRP A 182 -13.94 17.58 -9.91
C TRP A 182 -15.42 17.90 -10.12
N THR A 183 -16.14 17.09 -10.89
CA THR A 183 -17.59 17.22 -11.06
C THR A 183 -18.26 17.20 -9.68
N ASP A 184 -19.14 18.17 -9.37
CA ASP A 184 -19.83 18.29 -8.07
C ASP A 184 -18.93 18.32 -6.82
N TYR A 185 -17.66 18.73 -6.95
CA TYR A 185 -16.66 18.63 -5.87
C TYR A 185 -17.14 19.23 -4.54
N LYS A 186 -17.72 20.43 -4.55
CA LYS A 186 -18.19 21.11 -3.33
C LYS A 186 -19.24 20.29 -2.58
N GLU A 187 -20.22 19.75 -3.29
CA GLU A 187 -21.29 18.94 -2.69
C GLU A 187 -20.78 17.56 -2.27
N ARG A 188 -19.86 16.96 -3.06
CA ARG A 188 -19.19 15.71 -2.69
C ARG A 188 -18.41 15.86 -1.39
N MET A 189 -17.67 16.96 -1.20
CA MET A 189 -16.92 17.22 0.02
C MET A 189 -17.84 17.44 1.23
N LYS A 190 -18.91 18.24 1.10
CA LYS A 190 -19.89 18.43 2.18
C LYS A 190 -20.50 17.10 2.62
N LYS A 191 -20.92 16.27 1.67
CA LYS A 191 -21.49 14.95 1.95
C LYS A 191 -20.48 14.02 2.61
N LEU A 192 -19.23 14.02 2.18
CA LEU A 192 -18.15 13.23 2.80
C LEU A 192 -17.92 13.64 4.26
N VAL A 193 -17.86 14.94 4.56
CA VAL A 193 -17.73 15.45 5.93
C VAL A 193 -18.91 15.01 6.79
N SER A 194 -20.13 15.10 6.27
CA SER A 194 -21.35 14.64 6.97
C SER A 194 -21.33 13.15 7.27
N ILE A 195 -20.94 12.31 6.30
CA ILE A 195 -20.82 10.86 6.48
C ILE A 195 -19.82 10.53 7.59
N VAL A 196 -18.64 11.15 7.56
CA VAL A 196 -17.61 10.93 8.57
C VAL A 196 -18.12 11.33 9.96
N GLN A 197 -18.79 12.48 10.07
CA GLN A 197 -19.35 12.94 11.34
C GLN A 197 -20.39 11.95 11.89
N GLU A 198 -21.35 11.53 11.07
CA GLU A 198 -22.41 10.57 11.46
C GLU A 198 -21.81 9.24 11.93
N GLN A 199 -20.83 8.70 11.21
CA GLN A 199 -20.17 7.44 11.56
C GLN A 199 -19.38 7.56 12.87
N LEU A 200 -18.66 8.67 13.05
CA LEU A 200 -17.91 8.93 14.27
C LEU A 200 -18.82 9.06 15.50
N ASP A 201 -19.98 9.71 15.36
CA ASP A 201 -20.94 9.91 16.45
C ASP A 201 -21.74 8.64 16.74
N SER A 202 -21.98 7.80 15.72
CA SER A 202 -22.61 6.48 15.86
C SER A 202 -21.63 5.38 16.30
N ASN A 203 -20.43 5.75 16.72
CA ASN A 203 -19.36 4.84 17.15
C ASN A 203 -18.90 3.81 16.08
N ARG A 204 -19.23 4.01 14.80
CA ARG A 204 -18.85 3.13 13.68
C ARG A 204 -17.44 3.44 13.17
N LEU A 205 -16.81 2.45 12.52
CA LEU A 205 -15.56 2.67 11.79
C LEU A 205 -15.84 3.61 10.60
N PRO A 206 -15.12 4.73 10.46
CA PRO A 206 -15.33 5.64 9.34
C PRO A 206 -14.93 5.02 8.00
N SER A 207 -15.74 5.28 6.97
CA SER A 207 -15.45 4.86 5.59
C SER A 207 -14.26 5.57 4.97
N VAL A 208 -13.84 6.70 5.55
CA VAL A 208 -12.62 7.40 5.16
C VAL A 208 -11.45 6.80 5.92
N HIS A 209 -10.50 6.23 5.17
CA HIS A 209 -9.24 5.75 5.72
C HIS A 209 -8.38 6.89 6.29
N PRO A 210 -7.62 6.70 7.39
CA PRO A 210 -6.85 7.76 8.03
C PRO A 210 -5.89 8.47 7.07
N HIS A 211 -5.20 7.70 6.21
CA HIS A 211 -4.30 8.23 5.19
C HIS A 211 -4.99 9.19 4.20
N HIS A 212 -6.27 8.97 3.88
CA HIS A 212 -7.00 9.83 2.93
C HIS A 212 -7.62 11.05 3.62
N SER A 213 -7.72 11.07 4.95
CA SER A 213 -8.40 12.12 5.70
C SER A 213 -7.77 13.52 5.53
N MET A 214 -6.49 13.59 5.17
CA MET A 214 -5.80 14.86 4.88
C MET A 214 -6.26 15.51 3.56
N LEU A 215 -6.82 14.74 2.63
CA LEU A 215 -7.25 15.22 1.31
C LEU A 215 -8.60 15.95 1.34
N TYR A 216 -9.35 15.79 2.44
CA TYR A 216 -10.71 16.27 2.58
C TYR A 216 -10.80 17.42 3.60
N PRO A 217 -11.79 18.31 3.49
CA PRO A 217 -11.98 19.45 4.40
C PRO A 217 -12.58 19.02 5.75
N LEU A 218 -12.02 17.97 6.36
CA LEU A 218 -12.32 17.53 7.70
C LEU A 218 -11.65 18.45 8.72
N SER A 219 -12.26 18.61 9.89
CA SER A 219 -11.60 19.25 11.03
C SER A 219 -10.44 18.40 11.57
N HIS A 220 -9.49 19.03 12.27
CA HIS A 220 -8.41 18.31 12.96
C HIS A 220 -8.94 17.25 13.94
N SER A 221 -10.01 17.57 14.66
CA SER A 221 -10.69 16.64 15.57
C SER A 221 -11.23 15.41 14.83
N GLN A 222 -11.89 15.60 13.68
CA GLN A 222 -12.37 14.49 12.85
C GLN A 222 -11.22 13.62 12.36
N ARG A 223 -10.12 14.19 11.85
CA ARG A 223 -8.94 13.41 11.40
C ARG A 223 -8.36 12.56 12.54
N LYS A 224 -8.19 13.16 13.72
CA LYS A 224 -7.70 12.46 14.93
C LYS A 224 -8.65 11.34 15.36
N ARG A 225 -9.97 11.59 15.36
CA ARG A 225 -10.99 10.57 15.69
C ARG A 225 -11.03 9.42 14.67
N VAL A 226 -10.87 9.71 13.37
CA VAL A 226 -10.78 8.68 12.31
C VAL A 226 -9.59 7.76 12.55
N ALA A 227 -8.41 8.33 12.83
CA ALA A 227 -7.21 7.58 13.18
C ALA A 227 -7.42 6.76 14.48
N GLY A 228 -8.01 7.38 15.51
CA GLY A 228 -8.31 6.71 16.78
C GLY A 228 -9.23 5.51 16.64
N LYS A 229 -10.21 5.56 15.74
CA LYS A 229 -11.09 4.41 15.44
C LYS A 229 -10.33 3.22 14.85
N HIS A 230 -9.35 3.47 13.98
CA HIS A 230 -8.52 2.41 13.42
C HIS A 230 -7.56 1.84 14.49
N ALA A 231 -7.05 2.69 15.39
CA ALA A 231 -6.26 2.24 16.53
C ALA A 231 -7.06 1.36 17.50
N SER A 232 -8.31 1.72 17.80
CA SER A 232 -9.21 0.91 18.63
C SER A 232 -9.44 -0.48 18.04
N LEU A 233 -9.60 -0.59 16.73
CA LEU A 233 -9.73 -1.89 16.05
C LEU A 233 -8.48 -2.76 16.23
N CYS A 234 -7.28 -2.16 16.17
CA CYS A 234 -6.04 -2.89 16.48
C CYS A 234 -6.03 -3.40 17.93
N LEU A 235 -6.47 -2.58 18.89
CA LEU A 235 -6.58 -2.97 20.31
C LEU A 235 -7.57 -4.14 20.52
N GLU A 236 -8.74 -4.08 19.87
CA GLU A 236 -9.73 -5.16 19.92
C GLU A 236 -9.17 -6.47 19.37
N LYS A 237 -8.45 -6.44 18.23
CA LYS A 237 -7.81 -7.63 17.65
C LYS A 237 -6.77 -8.23 18.58
N VAL A 238 -5.92 -7.42 19.21
CA VAL A 238 -4.84 -7.96 20.08
C VAL A 238 -5.37 -8.41 21.43
N ALA A 239 -6.50 -7.87 21.91
CA ALA A 239 -7.14 -8.32 23.13
C ALA A 239 -7.54 -9.81 23.06
N LEU A 240 -7.92 -10.29 21.86
CA LEU A 240 -8.24 -11.70 21.60
C LEU A 240 -7.05 -12.65 21.76
N LEU A 241 -5.81 -12.13 21.73
CA LEU A 241 -4.60 -12.93 21.92
C LEU A 241 -4.36 -13.26 23.41
N HIS A 242 -5.04 -12.56 24.34
CA HIS A 242 -4.83 -12.68 25.79
C HIS A 242 -3.35 -12.61 26.21
N HIS A 243 -2.55 -11.85 25.46
CA HIS A 243 -1.11 -11.76 25.70
C HIS A 243 -0.85 -10.92 26.97
N PRO A 244 -0.01 -11.39 27.91
CA PRO A 244 0.30 -10.64 29.12
C PRO A 244 1.07 -9.35 28.78
N PRO A 245 0.94 -8.26 29.56
CA PRO A 245 1.74 -7.07 29.35
C PRO A 245 3.24 -7.37 29.42
N PHE A 246 4.03 -6.81 28.50
CA PHE A 246 5.47 -6.91 28.55
C PHE A 246 6.06 -6.18 29.76
N ARG A 247 7.17 -6.69 30.27
CA ARG A 247 7.94 -6.06 31.35
C ARG A 247 9.18 -5.42 30.77
N PHE A 248 9.45 -4.19 31.18
CA PHE A 248 10.60 -3.41 30.70
C PHE A 248 11.63 -3.28 31.82
N PRO A 249 12.71 -4.09 31.82
CA PRO A 249 13.78 -3.93 32.79
C PRO A 249 14.43 -2.56 32.63
N LYS A 250 14.92 -1.98 33.73
CA LYS A 250 15.68 -0.74 33.67
C LYS A 250 16.96 -0.97 32.87
N ARG A 251 17.28 -0.03 31.98
CA ARG A 251 18.53 -0.03 31.22
C ARG A 251 19.71 0.02 32.20
N GLN A 252 20.68 -0.87 32.03
CA GLN A 252 21.86 -0.93 32.88
C GLN A 252 22.86 0.20 32.55
N PRO A 253 23.66 0.68 33.51
CA PRO A 253 24.75 1.62 33.24
C PRO A 253 25.72 1.04 32.18
N GLY A 254 26.10 1.86 31.20
CA GLY A 254 26.98 1.44 30.11
C GLY A 254 26.30 0.63 28.98
N GLN A 255 25.03 0.24 29.13
CA GLN A 255 24.29 -0.43 28.07
C GLN A 255 23.91 0.57 26.97
N ARG A 256 24.14 0.17 25.71
CA ARG A 256 23.72 0.91 24.51
C ARG A 256 22.20 1.04 24.46
N LEU A 257 21.72 2.16 23.93
CA LEU A 257 20.30 2.35 23.64
C LEU A 257 19.90 1.49 22.44
N ARG A 258 19.01 0.52 22.63
CA ARG A 258 18.45 -0.28 21.53
C ARG A 258 17.28 0.42 20.85
N ILE A 259 17.41 0.70 19.57
CA ILE A 259 16.36 1.32 18.74
C ILE A 259 15.93 0.32 17.66
N GLY A 260 14.63 0.08 17.57
CA GLY A 260 14.03 -0.77 16.55
C GLY A 260 13.26 0.05 15.53
N TYR A 261 13.61 -0.04 14.25
CA TYR A 261 12.84 0.51 13.13
C TYR A 261 11.91 -0.58 12.57
N VAL A 262 10.60 -0.36 12.58
CA VAL A 262 9.63 -1.32 12.01
C VAL A 262 9.03 -0.73 10.74
N SER A 263 9.18 -1.43 9.63
CA SER A 263 8.73 -0.95 8.33
C SER A 263 8.38 -2.09 7.37
N SER A 264 7.30 -1.96 6.61
CA SER A 264 7.06 -2.77 5.39
C SER A 264 7.86 -2.30 4.18
N ASP A 265 8.61 -1.21 4.33
CA ASP A 265 9.11 -0.43 3.20
C ASP A 265 10.63 -0.49 3.07
N PHE A 266 11.28 -1.47 3.70
CA PHE A 266 12.67 -1.84 3.45
C PHE A 266 12.79 -2.60 2.11
N CYS A 267 12.51 -1.88 1.04
CA CYS A 267 12.39 -2.34 -0.34
C CYS A 267 12.54 -1.10 -1.27
N ASN A 268 12.31 -1.24 -2.57
CA ASN A 268 12.21 -0.09 -3.47
C ASN A 268 10.92 0.72 -3.21
N HIS A 269 10.96 1.53 -2.16
CA HIS A 269 9.86 2.35 -1.68
C HIS A 269 10.39 3.73 -1.22
N PRO A 270 9.61 4.81 -1.34
CA PRO A 270 10.02 6.15 -0.90
C PRO A 270 10.63 6.19 0.49
N THR A 271 10.08 5.45 1.46
CA THR A 271 10.65 5.35 2.81
C THR A 271 12.13 4.98 2.76
N SER A 272 12.54 3.95 2.01
CA SER A 272 13.96 3.59 1.87
C SER A 272 14.77 4.63 1.11
N HIS A 273 14.20 5.26 0.06
CA HIS A 273 14.87 6.36 -0.66
C HIS A 273 15.17 7.56 0.25
N LEU A 274 14.43 7.72 1.36
CA LEU A 274 14.63 8.80 2.31
C LEU A 274 15.65 8.47 3.40
N MET A 275 15.63 7.23 3.92
CA MET A 275 16.31 6.91 5.19
C MET A 275 17.31 5.75 5.14
N GLN A 276 17.52 5.08 4.00
CA GLN A 276 18.32 3.83 3.94
C GLN A 276 19.74 3.92 4.51
N SER A 277 20.34 5.12 4.56
CA SER A 277 21.67 5.31 5.15
C SER A 277 21.66 5.49 6.67
N LEU A 278 20.51 5.86 7.27
CA LEU A 278 20.44 6.18 8.70
C LEU A 278 20.78 5.00 9.63
N PRO A 279 20.31 3.75 9.38
CA PRO A 279 20.72 2.60 10.20
C PRO A 279 22.25 2.44 10.32
N GLY A 280 22.99 2.73 9.24
CA GLY A 280 24.45 2.66 9.20
C GLY A 280 25.19 3.85 9.83
N MET A 281 24.50 4.98 10.03
CA MET A 281 25.08 6.24 10.52
C MET A 281 24.98 6.44 12.04
N HIS A 282 24.30 5.54 12.77
CA HIS A 282 24.23 5.61 14.22
C HIS A 282 25.61 5.44 14.89
N ASP A 283 25.84 6.17 15.97
CA ASP A 283 27.02 5.99 16.82
C ASP A 283 26.92 4.64 17.56
N ARG A 284 27.62 3.64 17.04
CA ARG A 284 27.62 2.27 17.57
C ARG A 284 28.20 2.16 18.98
N ASN A 285 28.85 3.18 19.51
CA ASN A 285 29.26 3.15 20.92
C ASN A 285 28.10 3.48 21.87
N LYS A 286 27.02 4.10 21.36
CA LYS A 286 25.89 4.59 22.17
C LYS A 286 24.58 3.91 21.86
N VAL A 287 24.37 3.51 20.60
CA VAL A 287 23.07 3.03 20.10
C VAL A 287 23.27 1.73 19.35
N GLU A 288 22.43 0.72 19.64
CA GLU A 288 22.39 -0.57 18.95
C GLU A 288 21.13 -0.65 18.08
N ILE A 289 21.29 -0.91 16.77
CA ILE A 289 20.21 -0.74 15.79
C ILE A 289 19.62 -2.07 15.33
N PHE A 290 18.29 -2.14 15.39
CA PHE A 290 17.47 -3.24 14.89
C PHE A 290 16.54 -2.73 13.79
N CYS A 291 16.46 -3.44 12.67
CA CYS A 291 15.49 -3.19 11.61
C CYS A 291 14.58 -4.40 11.47
N TYR A 292 13.27 -4.19 11.63
CA TYR A 292 12.23 -5.20 11.54
C TYR A 292 11.45 -5.00 10.26
N SER A 293 11.70 -5.86 9.28
CA SER A 293 10.97 -5.83 8.00
C SER A 293 9.63 -6.52 8.12
N LEU A 294 8.56 -5.84 7.72
CA LEU A 294 7.22 -6.43 7.60
C LEU A 294 6.96 -7.01 6.20
N SER A 295 7.86 -6.75 5.23
CA SER A 295 7.81 -7.25 3.86
C SER A 295 8.95 -8.21 3.55
N ALA A 296 8.69 -9.14 2.64
CA ALA A 296 9.69 -10.04 2.08
C ALA A 296 10.78 -9.25 1.34
N ASP A 297 11.92 -9.89 1.11
CA ASP A 297 12.99 -9.32 0.30
C ASP A 297 12.54 -9.18 -1.17
N ASP A 298 12.65 -7.98 -1.72
CA ASP A 298 12.31 -7.67 -3.11
C ASP A 298 13.52 -7.76 -4.06
N GLY A 299 14.69 -8.14 -3.54
CA GLY A 299 15.94 -8.28 -4.28
C GLY A 299 16.61 -6.96 -4.63
N THR A 300 16.14 -5.82 -4.09
CA THR A 300 16.65 -4.50 -4.46
C THR A 300 17.86 -4.08 -3.62
N THR A 301 18.64 -3.15 -4.16
CA THR A 301 19.81 -2.59 -3.47
C THR A 301 19.44 -1.84 -2.18
N PHE A 302 18.21 -1.31 -2.09
CA PHE A 302 17.68 -0.66 -0.90
C PHE A 302 17.57 -1.63 0.28
N ARG A 303 16.90 -2.78 0.07
CA ARG A 303 16.79 -3.85 1.06
C ARG A 303 18.16 -4.39 1.46
N ALA A 304 19.02 -4.65 0.49
CA ALA A 304 20.37 -5.13 0.72
C ALA A 304 21.23 -4.14 1.55
N LYS A 305 21.12 -2.83 1.29
CA LYS A 305 21.85 -1.79 2.03
C LYS A 305 21.40 -1.73 3.49
N VAL A 306 20.09 -1.63 3.74
CA VAL A 306 19.55 -1.56 5.11
C VAL A 306 19.91 -2.83 5.89
N SER A 307 19.77 -4.00 5.29
CA SER A 307 20.12 -5.28 5.91
C SER A 307 21.60 -5.38 6.28
N ARG A 308 22.50 -4.91 5.41
CA ARG A 308 23.94 -4.90 5.65
C ARG A 308 24.39 -3.87 6.70
N GLU A 309 23.74 -2.70 6.72
CA GLU A 309 24.19 -1.57 7.54
C GLU A 309 23.54 -1.54 8.92
N ALA A 310 22.34 -2.09 9.08
CA ALA A 310 21.77 -2.37 10.40
C ALA A 310 22.65 -3.38 11.14
N GLU A 311 22.75 -3.27 12.47
CA GLU A 311 23.44 -4.29 13.27
C GLU A 311 22.65 -5.58 13.33
N HIS A 312 21.33 -5.47 13.39
CA HIS A 312 20.41 -6.58 13.37
C HIS A 312 19.30 -6.31 12.38
N PHE A 313 19.12 -7.21 11.40
CA PHE A 313 18.01 -7.17 10.46
C PHE A 313 17.12 -8.40 10.64
N ILE A 314 15.85 -8.19 10.95
CA ILE A 314 14.89 -9.23 11.31
C ILE A 314 13.75 -9.19 10.30
N ASP A 315 13.55 -10.31 9.61
CA ASP A 315 12.41 -10.47 8.71
C ASP A 315 11.19 -10.99 9.47
N LEU A 316 10.23 -10.10 9.76
CA LEU A 316 8.94 -10.43 10.37
C LEU A 316 7.85 -10.74 9.34
N SER A 317 8.12 -10.63 8.04
CA SER A 317 7.14 -10.98 6.99
C SER A 317 6.79 -12.48 7.01
N THR A 318 7.73 -13.31 7.44
CA THR A 318 7.53 -14.75 7.64
C THR A 318 6.77 -15.07 8.94
N VAL A 319 6.68 -14.12 9.88
CA VAL A 319 6.02 -14.28 11.18
C VAL A 319 4.61 -13.70 11.12
N GLN A 320 3.64 -14.52 10.70
CA GLN A 320 2.25 -14.08 10.49
C GLN A 320 1.55 -13.65 11.80
N CYS A 321 1.78 -14.35 12.91
CA CYS A 321 1.17 -14.02 14.20
C CYS A 321 1.76 -12.72 14.79
N HIS A 322 0.91 -11.73 15.08
CA HIS A 322 1.31 -10.46 15.68
C HIS A 322 1.92 -10.63 17.08
N GLY A 323 1.38 -11.55 17.89
CA GLY A 323 1.91 -11.87 19.22
C GLY A 323 3.36 -12.33 19.16
N LYS A 324 3.66 -13.32 18.31
CA LYS A 324 5.03 -13.83 18.11
C LYS A 324 5.99 -12.77 17.58
N ALA A 325 5.51 -11.88 16.70
CA ALA A 325 6.31 -10.76 16.21
C ALA A 325 6.65 -9.76 17.34
N ALA A 326 5.68 -9.44 18.21
CA ALA A 326 5.89 -8.59 19.38
C ALA A 326 6.82 -9.25 20.41
N GLU A 327 6.65 -10.55 20.68
CA GLU A 327 7.54 -11.33 21.56
C GLU A 327 8.98 -11.31 21.07
N ARG A 328 9.20 -11.43 19.75
CA ARG A 328 10.53 -11.31 19.16
C ARG A 328 11.16 -9.95 19.42
N ILE A 329 10.41 -8.86 19.20
CA ILE A 329 10.88 -7.49 19.47
C ILE A 329 11.19 -7.30 20.96
N ALA A 330 10.34 -7.83 21.85
CA ALA A 330 10.55 -7.75 23.29
C ALA A 330 11.80 -8.55 23.74
N ALA A 331 12.05 -9.72 23.14
CA ALA A 331 13.23 -10.54 23.41
C ALA A 331 14.53 -9.83 23.00
N ASP A 332 14.50 -9.02 21.95
CA ASP A 332 15.64 -8.20 21.52
C ASP A 332 15.89 -7.02 22.51
N GLY A 333 14.97 -6.75 23.45
CA GLY A 333 15.13 -5.74 24.50
C GLY A 333 15.12 -4.30 23.97
N ILE A 334 14.27 -4.02 22.98
CA ILE A 334 14.15 -2.69 22.36
C ILE A 334 13.69 -1.65 23.37
N HIS A 335 14.39 -0.51 23.43
CA HIS A 335 14.04 0.60 24.30
C HIS A 335 13.11 1.60 23.60
N ILE A 336 13.40 1.90 22.33
CA ILE A 336 12.60 2.79 21.49
C ILE A 336 12.21 2.05 20.22
N LEU A 337 10.92 1.85 20.00
CA LEU A 337 10.39 1.21 18.80
C LEU A 337 9.74 2.26 17.89
N LEU A 338 10.23 2.38 16.67
CA LEU A 338 9.82 3.37 15.70
C LEU A 338 8.85 2.75 14.68
N ASN A 339 7.65 3.32 14.60
CA ASN A 339 6.66 2.97 13.60
C ASN A 339 6.86 3.86 12.37
N MET A 340 7.22 3.23 11.24
CA MET A 340 7.45 3.93 9.97
C MET A 340 6.31 3.75 8.97
N ASN A 341 5.20 3.11 9.35
CA ASN A 341 4.08 2.82 8.46
C ASN A 341 2.84 3.65 8.76
N GLY A 342 2.49 3.81 10.04
CA GLY A 342 1.17 4.31 10.43
C GLY A 342 0.05 3.53 9.75
N TYR A 343 -0.84 4.20 9.01
CA TYR A 343 -1.93 3.56 8.27
C TYR A 343 -1.62 3.50 6.77
N THR A 344 -0.50 2.88 6.41
CA THR A 344 -0.13 2.58 5.01
C THR A 344 -0.22 1.08 4.71
N LYS A 345 -0.07 0.71 3.44
CA LYS A 345 -0.08 -0.68 2.99
C LYS A 345 1.05 -1.46 3.69
N GLY A 346 0.74 -2.67 4.18
CA GLY A 346 1.71 -3.53 4.86
C GLY A 346 1.91 -3.24 6.35
N ALA A 347 1.27 -2.20 6.90
CA ALA A 347 1.34 -1.89 8.33
C ALA A 347 0.80 -3.03 9.21
N ARG A 348 1.49 -3.29 10.33
CA ARG A 348 1.07 -4.26 11.36
C ARG A 348 1.02 -3.57 12.73
N ASN A 349 0.14 -2.58 12.87
CA ASN A 349 0.00 -1.77 14.09
C ASN A 349 -0.41 -2.58 15.32
N GLU A 350 -0.96 -3.77 15.14
CA GLU A 350 -1.20 -4.75 16.20
C GLU A 350 0.08 -5.07 17.00
N ILE A 351 1.26 -5.04 16.36
CA ILE A 351 2.55 -5.23 17.05
C ILE A 351 2.77 -4.10 18.07
N PHE A 352 2.51 -2.84 17.68
CA PHE A 352 2.64 -1.68 18.56
C PHE A 352 1.55 -1.63 19.63
N ALA A 353 0.34 -2.12 19.33
CA ALA A 353 -0.75 -2.21 20.30
C ALA A 353 -0.44 -3.16 21.45
N LEU A 354 0.38 -4.20 21.22
CA LEU A 354 0.88 -5.11 22.25
C LEU A 354 1.97 -4.48 23.15
N LYS A 355 2.48 -3.28 22.80
CA LYS A 355 3.57 -2.56 23.48
C LYS A 355 4.80 -3.42 23.83
N PRO A 356 5.54 -4.00 22.86
CA PRO A 356 6.76 -4.76 23.13
C PRO A 356 7.97 -3.90 23.53
N ALA A 357 7.87 -2.57 23.45
CA ALA A 357 8.90 -1.64 23.91
C ALA A 357 8.32 -0.56 24.85
N PRO A 358 9.10 -0.02 25.80
CA PRO A 358 8.61 0.96 26.76
C PRO A 358 8.32 2.34 26.14
N ILE A 359 9.01 2.69 25.05
CA ILE A 359 8.78 3.91 24.28
C ILE A 359 8.51 3.53 22.83
N GLN A 360 7.41 4.01 22.29
CA GLN A 360 7.03 3.83 20.90
C GLN A 360 6.79 5.19 20.25
N ALA A 361 7.38 5.43 19.08
CA ALA A 361 7.24 6.70 18.37
C ALA A 361 6.91 6.54 16.89
N MET A 362 6.05 7.42 16.38
CA MET A 362 5.77 7.57 14.96
C MET A 362 6.90 8.35 14.31
N TRP A 363 7.38 7.90 13.14
CA TRP A 363 8.41 8.65 12.41
C TRP A 363 8.38 8.40 10.90
N LEU A 364 8.51 9.50 10.16
CA LEU A 364 8.76 9.58 8.71
C LEU A 364 7.65 9.05 7.80
N GLY A 365 7.40 7.74 7.76
CA GLY A 365 6.63 7.12 6.66
C GLY A 365 5.11 7.29 6.72
N TYR A 366 4.56 7.92 7.77
CA TYR A 366 3.15 8.30 7.83
C TYR A 366 2.98 9.78 8.21
N PRO A 367 2.37 10.62 7.35
CA PRO A 367 2.27 12.06 7.54
C PRO A 367 1.04 12.45 8.38
N GLY A 368 0.87 11.85 9.56
CA GLY A 368 -0.26 12.16 10.43
C GLY A 368 -0.21 11.48 11.80
N THR A 369 -1.16 11.82 12.67
CA THR A 369 -1.32 11.14 13.97
C THR A 369 -1.78 9.70 13.78
N SER A 370 -1.26 8.79 14.60
CA SER A 370 -1.82 7.44 14.74
C SER A 370 -3.20 7.47 15.39
N GLY A 371 -3.54 8.52 16.16
CA GLY A 371 -4.77 8.58 16.95
C GLY A 371 -4.83 7.54 18.08
N SER A 372 -3.76 6.78 18.29
CA SER A 372 -3.70 5.66 19.22
C SER A 372 -3.30 6.09 20.63
N THR A 373 -3.56 5.20 21.61
CA THR A 373 -3.06 5.31 22.99
C THR A 373 -1.74 4.55 23.20
N PHE A 374 -1.30 3.76 22.22
CA PHE A 374 -0.10 2.93 22.32
C PHE A 374 1.14 3.56 21.67
N MET A 375 0.99 4.62 20.87
CA MET A 375 2.12 5.43 20.40
C MET A 375 2.34 6.62 21.36
N ASP A 376 3.54 6.74 21.91
CA ASP A 376 3.86 7.73 22.95
C ASP A 376 4.25 9.08 22.33
N PHE A 377 5.01 9.05 21.24
CA PHE A 377 5.55 10.24 20.57
C PHE A 377 5.32 10.23 19.05
N ILE A 378 5.34 11.41 18.46
CA ILE A 378 5.52 11.62 17.02
C ILE A 378 6.78 12.49 16.83
N ILE A 379 7.76 11.95 16.11
CA ILE A 379 8.98 12.67 15.75
C ILE A 379 8.61 13.63 14.61
N THR A 380 8.69 14.93 14.88
CA THR A 380 8.27 16.01 13.98
C THR A 380 9.18 17.24 14.18
N ASP A 381 8.76 18.42 13.75
CA ASP A 381 9.47 19.68 13.98
C ASP A 381 8.50 20.85 14.20
N ALA A 382 9.04 22.00 14.59
CA ALA A 382 8.26 23.18 14.96
C ALA A 382 7.51 23.82 13.78
N VAL A 383 7.98 23.62 12.53
CA VAL A 383 7.35 24.16 11.32
C VAL A 383 6.20 23.26 10.88
N THR A 384 6.46 21.95 10.82
CA THR A 384 5.49 20.93 10.42
C THR A 384 4.34 20.82 11.43
N SER A 385 4.66 20.84 12.72
CA SER A 385 3.70 20.60 13.81
C SER A 385 3.84 21.64 14.92
N PRO A 386 3.45 22.91 14.71
CA PRO A 386 3.59 23.96 15.71
C PRO A 386 2.79 23.63 16.98
N LEU A 387 3.32 24.01 18.15
CA LEU A 387 2.71 23.73 19.46
C LEU A 387 1.24 24.19 19.57
N ALA A 388 0.88 25.28 18.91
CA ALA A 388 -0.50 25.79 18.87
C ALA A 388 -1.51 24.78 18.28
N LEU A 389 -1.04 23.85 17.46
CA LEU A 389 -1.86 22.79 16.86
C LEU A 389 -1.63 21.42 17.50
N ALA A 390 -0.90 21.33 18.62
CA ALA A 390 -0.56 20.04 19.25
C ALA A 390 -1.79 19.16 19.55
N ALA A 391 -2.96 19.76 19.80
CA ALA A 391 -4.22 19.05 20.04
C ALA A 391 -4.67 18.14 18.86
N GLN A 392 -4.18 18.38 17.64
CA GLN A 392 -4.49 17.53 16.47
C GLN A 392 -3.82 16.15 16.52
N TYR A 393 -2.81 15.95 17.38
CA TYR A 393 -2.11 14.67 17.55
C TYR A 393 -2.57 13.97 18.84
N SER A 394 -2.64 12.64 18.84
CA SER A 394 -2.77 11.87 20.09
C SER A 394 -1.42 11.73 20.81
N GLU A 395 -0.33 11.72 20.05
CA GLU A 395 1.04 11.58 20.54
C GLU A 395 1.59 12.89 21.09
N LYS A 396 2.62 12.79 21.94
CA LYS A 396 3.43 13.95 22.31
C LYS A 396 4.37 14.33 21.16
N LEU A 397 4.55 15.63 20.92
CA LEU A 397 5.46 16.11 19.88
C LEU A 397 6.91 15.96 20.35
N ALA A 398 7.73 15.26 19.57
CA ALA A 398 9.17 15.17 19.76
C ALA A 398 9.87 15.91 18.61
N TYR A 399 10.38 17.11 18.88
CA TYR A 399 10.95 17.98 17.85
C TYR A 399 12.39 17.61 17.48
N MET A 400 12.61 17.43 16.18
CA MET A 400 13.92 17.55 15.56
C MET A 400 14.30 19.04 15.48
N PRO A 401 15.59 19.40 15.61
CA PRO A 401 16.01 20.81 15.68
C PRO A 401 15.76 21.63 14.41
N LYS A 402 15.69 20.97 13.24
CA LYS A 402 15.44 21.60 11.94
C LYS A 402 14.12 21.08 11.38
N THR A 403 14.20 20.03 10.57
CA THR A 403 13.04 19.29 10.09
C THR A 403 13.13 17.83 10.46
N PHE A 404 11.99 17.16 10.65
CA PHE A 404 11.94 15.71 10.78
C PHE A 404 12.17 14.99 9.45
N PHE A 405 11.97 15.68 8.34
CA PHE A 405 12.11 15.14 7.00
C PHE A 405 13.60 14.98 6.64
N ILE A 406 13.91 13.92 5.91
CA ILE A 406 15.26 13.60 5.46
C ILE A 406 15.18 12.99 4.08
N GLY A 407 16.27 13.02 3.32
CA GLY A 407 16.36 12.32 2.05
C GLY A 407 17.77 11.81 1.78
N ASP A 408 17.90 10.64 1.18
CA ASP A 408 19.17 10.00 0.85
C ASP A 408 19.76 10.50 -0.48
N HIS A 409 19.23 11.62 -1.02
CA HIS A 409 19.60 12.18 -2.32
C HIS A 409 21.11 12.42 -2.47
N ALA A 410 21.79 12.81 -1.38
CA ALA A 410 23.22 13.05 -1.40
C ALA A 410 24.03 11.77 -1.66
N GLN A 411 23.52 10.61 -1.25
CA GLN A 411 24.11 9.28 -1.45
C GLN A 411 23.60 8.62 -2.74
N MET A 412 22.31 8.77 -3.05
CA MET A 412 21.68 8.17 -4.23
C MET A 412 22.05 8.89 -5.54
N PHE A 413 22.15 10.22 -5.51
CA PHE A 413 22.31 11.06 -6.70
C PHE A 413 23.54 11.98 -6.61
N PRO A 414 24.74 11.48 -6.29
CA PRO A 414 25.93 12.32 -6.17
C PRO A 414 26.31 12.99 -7.51
N HIS A 415 25.92 12.38 -8.64
CA HIS A 415 26.13 12.92 -9.98
C HIS A 415 25.30 14.18 -10.26
N LEU A 416 24.20 14.41 -9.52
CA LEU A 416 23.39 15.63 -9.64
C LEU A 416 23.94 16.82 -8.84
N ARG A 417 25.05 16.64 -8.11
CA ARG A 417 25.69 17.74 -7.37
C ARG A 417 26.32 18.78 -8.28
N ASN A 418 26.73 18.37 -9.49
CA ASN A 418 27.33 19.24 -10.49
C ASN A 418 26.59 19.04 -11.82
N ARG A 419 26.37 20.11 -12.57
CA ARG A 419 25.87 20.04 -13.94
C ARG A 419 26.72 20.89 -14.88
N VAL A 420 26.78 20.48 -16.13
CA VAL A 420 27.38 21.26 -17.22
C VAL A 420 26.23 21.73 -18.11
N ILE A 421 26.18 23.03 -18.38
CA ILE A 421 25.24 23.63 -19.33
C ILE A 421 26.05 23.95 -20.59
N ILE A 422 25.58 23.48 -21.73
CA ILE A 422 26.19 23.78 -23.03
C ILE A 422 25.42 24.96 -23.61
N GLU A 423 26.10 26.08 -23.83
CA GLU A 423 25.57 27.26 -24.49
C GLU A 423 26.11 27.33 -25.93
N SER A 424 25.25 27.71 -26.88
CA SER A 424 25.68 28.04 -28.24
C SER A 424 26.38 29.40 -28.26
N ALA A 425 27.29 29.60 -29.23
CA ALA A 425 27.98 30.88 -29.39
C ALA A 425 27.01 32.07 -29.61
N GLU A 426 25.82 31.82 -30.16
CA GLU A 426 24.75 32.80 -30.39
C GLU A 426 24.03 33.21 -29.09
N GLU A 427 23.85 32.28 -28.15
CA GLU A 427 23.26 32.56 -26.82
C GLU A 427 24.21 33.41 -25.96
N VAL A 428 25.51 33.13 -26.03
CA VAL A 428 26.55 33.94 -25.37
C VAL A 428 26.61 35.34 -25.97
N ALA A 429 26.52 35.47 -27.29
CA ALA A 429 26.59 36.74 -28.00
C ALA A 429 25.33 37.62 -27.80
N SER A 430 24.15 37.01 -27.60
CA SER A 430 22.88 37.73 -27.43
C SER A 430 22.61 38.20 -26.00
N GLY A 431 23.48 37.86 -25.03
CA GLY A 431 23.32 38.25 -23.62
C GLY A 431 22.11 37.62 -22.92
N ARG A 432 21.36 36.75 -23.61
CA ARG A 432 20.24 35.98 -23.05
C ARG A 432 20.79 34.77 -22.31
N ARG A 433 21.43 35.01 -21.16
CA ARG A 433 21.70 33.91 -20.22
C ARG A 433 20.35 33.29 -19.85
N THR A 434 20.24 31.98 -20.00
CA THR A 434 19.17 31.19 -19.39
C THR A 434 19.23 31.43 -17.88
N THR A 435 18.29 32.24 -17.38
CA THR A 435 18.22 32.56 -15.95
C THR A 435 17.82 31.31 -15.18
N ASP A 436 18.73 30.80 -14.37
CA ASP A 436 18.39 29.83 -13.35
C ASP A 436 17.80 30.53 -12.12
N ASN A 437 16.67 30.01 -11.65
CA ASN A 437 16.21 30.19 -10.27
C ASN A 437 17.14 29.41 -9.32
N CYS A 438 18.37 29.88 -9.12
CA CYS A 438 19.24 29.37 -8.07
C CYS A 438 19.16 30.30 -6.85
N MET A 439 18.54 29.81 -5.77
CA MET A 439 18.80 30.37 -4.45
C MET A 439 20.26 30.10 -4.10
N VAL A 440 21.02 31.19 -3.93
CA VAL A 440 22.37 31.18 -3.40
C VAL A 440 22.30 30.78 -1.92
N ALA A 441 23.13 29.81 -1.53
CA ALA A 441 23.22 29.30 -0.16
C ALA A 441 23.75 30.33 0.83
#